data_AF-A0A1Z8QCI9-F1
#
_entry.id   AF-A0A1Z8QCI9-F1
#
_cell.length_a   1.000
_cell.length_b   1.000
_cell.length_c   1.000
_cell.angle_alpha   90.00
_cell.angle_beta   90.00
_cell.angle_gamma   90.00
#
_symmetry.space_group_name_H-M   'P 1'
#
loop_
_entity.id
_entity.type
_entity.pdbx_description
1 polymer ?
#
loop_
_entity_poly.entity_id
_entity_poly.type
_entity_poly.pdbx_seq_one_letter_code
_entity_poly.pdbx_strand_id
1 'polypeptide(L)'
;MSLQIYAPSLEKNTDLTNENQIKEILISENFDSDELLKIANTKKVIDTYEQNTEQAIALSVFGSPTYFVDGDMFYGQDNLELVERALQKPFKK
;
A
#
# COMPACT_ATOMS: atom_id res chain seq x y z
N MET A 1 -2.23 -2.16 8.56
CA MET A 1 -0.82 -2.60 8.48
C MET A 1 0.07 -1.56 7.79
N SER A 2 -0.21 -1.11 6.55
CA SER A 2 0.63 -0.10 5.87
C SER A 2 0.65 1.29 6.54
N LEU A 3 -0.49 1.79 7.02
CA LEU A 3 -0.59 3.11 7.67
C LEU A 3 0.17 3.22 9.00
N GLN A 4 0.25 2.13 9.77
CA GLN A 4 0.94 2.11 11.09
C GLN A 4 2.47 2.10 10.97
N ILE A 5 3.01 1.66 9.83
CA ILE A 5 4.46 1.69 9.57
C ILE A 5 4.84 3.01 8.89
N TYR A 6 3.97 3.52 8.02
CA TYR A 6 4.25 4.71 7.21
C TYR A 6 4.37 5.99 8.06
N ALA A 7 3.45 6.25 8.98
CA ALA A 7 3.47 7.46 9.80
C ALA A 7 4.72 7.56 10.71
N PRO A 8 5.12 6.51 11.47
CA PRO A 8 6.35 6.54 12.26
C PRO A 8 7.61 6.68 11.41
N SER A 9 7.65 6.08 10.21
CA SER A 9 8.84 6.11 9.33
C SER A 9 9.15 7.51 8.78
N LEU A 10 8.10 8.29 8.46
CA LEU A 10 8.23 9.67 7.95
C LEU A 10 8.70 10.64 9.03
N GLU A 11 8.27 10.44 10.28
CA GLU A 11 8.67 11.30 11.40
C GLU A 11 10.09 11.00 11.91
N LYS A 12 10.53 9.74 11.82
CA LYS A 12 11.82 9.28 12.37
C LYS A 12 12.93 9.08 11.34
N ASN A 13 12.66 9.34 10.05
CA ASN A 13 13.59 9.09 8.94
C ASN A 13 14.11 7.64 8.93
N THR A 14 13.20 6.69 9.16
CA THR A 14 13.51 5.26 9.26
C THR A 14 13.77 4.68 7.88
N ASP A 15 14.84 3.91 7.75
CA ASP A 15 15.15 3.14 6.56
C ASP A 15 14.27 1.88 6.50
N LEU A 16 13.25 1.92 5.65
CA LEU A 16 12.33 0.80 5.40
C LEU A 16 12.96 -0.36 4.61
N THR A 17 14.25 -0.28 4.26
CA THR A 17 15.02 -1.40 3.70
C THR A 17 15.87 -2.10 4.76
N ASN A 18 15.99 -1.52 5.97
CA ASN A 18 16.74 -2.08 7.08
C ASN A 18 15.82 -2.90 8.00
N GLU A 19 15.96 -4.22 7.96
CA GLU A 19 15.14 -5.14 8.75
C GLU A 19 15.18 -4.83 10.26
N ASN A 20 16.32 -4.43 10.82
CA ASN A 20 16.42 -4.10 12.25
C ASN A 20 15.55 -2.90 12.62
N GLN A 21 15.54 -1.85 11.77
CA GLN A 21 14.68 -0.69 12.01
C GLN A 21 13.20 -1.02 11.83
N ILE A 22 12.86 -1.94 10.91
CA ILE A 22 11.50 -2.47 10.77
C ILE A 22 11.08 -3.21 12.04
N LYS A 23 11.95 -4.07 12.60
CA LYS A 23 11.67 -4.77 13.88
C LYS A 23 11.39 -3.79 15.01
N GLU A 24 12.21 -2.73 15.14
CA GLU A 24 12.02 -1.69 16.16
C GLU A 24 10.64 -1.01 16.04
N ILE A 25 10.22 -0.66 14.81
CA ILE A 25 8.88 -0.10 14.57
C ILE A 25 7.79 -1.10 14.98
N LEU A 26 7.89 -2.34 14.51
CA LEU A 26 6.88 -3.38 14.80
C LEU A 26 6.73 -3.62 16.31
N ILE A 27 7.84 -3.70 17.04
CA ILE A 27 7.84 -3.84 18.50
C ILE A 27 7.22 -2.60 19.17
N SER A 28 7.54 -1.39 18.70
CA SER A 28 6.98 -0.16 19.26
C SER A 28 5.46 -0.04 19.09
N GLU A 29 4.92 -0.69 18.05
CA GLU A 29 3.49 -0.78 17.77
C GLU A 29 2.83 -2.04 18.38
N ASN A 30 3.54 -2.77 19.26
CA ASN A 30 3.11 -4.00 19.94
C ASN A 30 2.79 -5.19 19.00
N PHE A 31 3.52 -5.33 17.91
CA PHE A 31 3.45 -6.50 17.02
C PHE A 31 4.58 -7.50 17.30
N ASP A 32 4.33 -8.79 16.97
CA ASP A 32 5.38 -9.80 16.89
C ASP A 32 6.21 -9.58 15.62
N SER A 33 7.37 -8.95 15.76
CA SER A 33 8.22 -8.61 14.64
C SER A 33 8.78 -9.84 13.91
N ASP A 34 9.11 -10.90 14.64
CA ASP A 34 9.74 -12.09 14.04
C ASP A 34 8.71 -12.91 13.27
N GLU A 35 7.49 -13.05 13.78
CA GLU A 35 6.40 -13.70 13.06
C GLU A 35 6.04 -12.93 11.79
N LEU A 36 5.90 -11.60 11.87
CA LEU A 36 5.52 -10.77 10.71
C LEU A 36 6.59 -10.78 9.61
N LEU A 37 7.87 -10.69 9.97
CA LEU A 37 8.96 -10.77 8.99
C LEU A 37 9.06 -12.15 8.36
N LYS A 38 8.81 -13.21 9.14
CA LYS A 38 8.71 -14.56 8.59
C LYS A 38 7.56 -14.66 7.59
N ILE A 39 6.37 -14.13 7.93
CA ILE A 39 5.20 -14.13 7.03
C ILE A 39 5.48 -13.33 5.75
N ALA A 40 6.08 -12.14 5.88
CA ALA A 40 6.40 -11.26 4.75
C ALA A 40 7.30 -11.95 3.70
N ASN A 41 8.18 -12.85 4.14
CA ASN A 41 9.07 -13.63 3.27
C ASN A 41 8.48 -14.96 2.79
N THR A 42 7.22 -15.28 3.11
CA THR A 42 6.60 -16.51 2.61
C THR A 42 6.29 -16.40 1.12
N LYS A 43 6.36 -17.54 0.43
CA LYS A 43 5.98 -17.64 -0.99
C LYS A 43 4.60 -17.03 -1.27
N LYS A 44 3.62 -17.27 -0.38
CA LYS A 44 2.26 -16.73 -0.53
C LYS A 44 2.24 -15.21 -0.61
N VAL A 45 3.01 -14.52 0.24
CA VAL A 45 3.06 -13.04 0.25
C VAL A 45 3.78 -12.53 -1.00
N ILE A 46 4.89 -13.17 -1.39
CA ILE A 46 5.64 -12.82 -2.60
C ILE A 46 4.76 -13.00 -3.85
N ASP A 47 4.08 -14.14 -3.98
CA ASP A 47 3.15 -14.40 -5.10
C ASP A 47 2.03 -13.34 -5.16
N THR A 48 1.51 -12.93 -4.01
CA THR A 48 0.48 -11.88 -3.94
C THR A 48 1.04 -10.52 -4.38
N TYR A 49 2.26 -10.20 -3.98
CA TYR A 49 2.95 -8.98 -4.38
C TYR A 49 3.19 -8.92 -5.90
N GLU A 50 3.65 -10.03 -6.49
CA GLU A 50 3.84 -10.17 -7.93
C GLU A 50 2.53 -10.04 -8.69
N GLN A 51 1.48 -10.75 -8.27
CA GLN A 51 0.14 -10.66 -8.89
C GLN A 51 -0.43 -9.24 -8.85
N ASN A 52 -0.30 -8.53 -7.72
CA ASN A 52 -0.74 -7.15 -7.61
C ASN A 52 0.05 -6.23 -8.57
N THR A 53 1.36 -6.49 -8.73
CA THR A 53 2.22 -5.74 -9.66
C THR A 53 1.81 -5.97 -11.10
N GLU A 54 1.57 -7.22 -11.50
CA GLU A 54 1.08 -7.58 -12.84
C GLU A 54 -0.28 -6.94 -13.14
N GLN A 55 -1.21 -6.95 -12.17
CA GLN A 55 -2.51 -6.30 -12.32
C GLN A 55 -2.38 -4.79 -12.49
N ALA A 56 -1.51 -4.13 -11.71
CA ALA A 56 -1.26 -2.70 -11.83
C ALA A 56 -0.70 -2.35 -13.23
N ILE A 57 0.23 -3.16 -13.74
CA ILE A 57 0.78 -3.00 -15.10
C ILE A 57 -0.33 -3.18 -16.16
N ALA A 58 -1.15 -4.24 -16.04
CA ALA A 58 -2.25 -4.52 -16.97
C ALA A 58 -3.29 -3.38 -17.01
N LEU A 59 -3.49 -2.70 -15.88
CA LEU A 59 -4.38 -1.53 -15.75
C LEU A 59 -3.70 -0.20 -16.12
N SER A 60 -2.46 -0.23 -16.63
CA SER A 60 -1.68 0.98 -16.96
C SER A 60 -1.47 1.94 -15.78
N VAL A 61 -1.39 1.40 -14.56
CA VAL A 61 -1.04 2.19 -13.37
C VAL A 61 0.42 2.63 -13.48
N PHE A 62 0.65 3.94 -13.45
CA PHE A 62 1.98 4.53 -13.61
C PHE A 62 2.51 5.22 -12.34
N GLY A 63 1.72 5.29 -11.27
CA GLY A 63 2.14 5.92 -10.02
C GLY A 63 1.23 5.59 -8.84
N SER A 64 1.59 6.13 -7.67
CA SER A 64 0.87 5.91 -6.41
C SER A 64 0.61 7.24 -5.69
N PRO A 65 -0.59 7.44 -5.08
CA PRO A 65 -1.72 6.52 -5.10
C PRO A 65 -2.47 6.57 -6.45
N THR A 66 -3.03 5.42 -6.85
CA THR A 66 -4.00 5.31 -7.95
C THR A 66 -5.21 4.55 -7.44
N TYR A 67 -6.41 5.07 -7.73
CA TYR A 67 -7.69 4.53 -7.31
C TYR A 67 -8.49 4.06 -8.52
N PHE A 68 -9.25 2.98 -8.35
CA PHE A 68 -10.23 2.53 -9.34
C PHE A 68 -11.61 2.45 -8.71
N VAL A 69 -12.62 3.02 -9.39
CA VAL A 69 -14.04 2.91 -9.00
C VAL A 69 -14.83 2.48 -10.23
N ASP A 70 -15.43 1.28 -10.19
CA ASP A 70 -16.22 0.70 -11.29
C ASP A 70 -15.53 0.71 -12.68
N GLY A 71 -14.19 0.64 -12.68
CA GLY A 71 -13.36 0.66 -13.88
C GLY A 71 -12.83 2.04 -14.30
N ASP A 72 -13.27 3.12 -13.64
CA ASP A 72 -12.70 4.46 -13.83
C ASP A 72 -11.44 4.62 -12.97
N MET A 73 -10.37 5.14 -13.57
CA MET A 73 -9.06 5.34 -12.91
C MET A 73 -8.87 6.79 -12.46
N PHE A 74 -8.42 6.99 -11.22
CA PHE A 74 -8.08 8.29 -10.65
C PHE A 74 -6.66 8.26 -10.07
N TYR A 75 -5.76 9.11 -10.58
CA TYR A 75 -4.37 9.17 -10.13
C TYR A 75 -4.14 10.34 -9.18
N GLY A 76 -3.44 10.12 -8.07
CA GLY A 76 -3.02 11.15 -7.12
C GLY A 76 -4.02 11.42 -6.00
N GLN A 77 -3.49 11.83 -4.84
CA GLN A 77 -4.28 12.11 -3.63
C GLN A 77 -5.19 13.34 -3.80
N ASP A 78 -4.82 14.29 -4.66
CA ASP A 78 -5.62 15.50 -4.91
C ASP A 78 -6.96 15.20 -5.60
N ASN A 79 -7.14 13.98 -6.13
CA ASN A 79 -8.35 13.57 -6.83
C ASN A 79 -9.36 12.79 -5.96
N LEU A 80 -9.17 12.78 -4.63
CA LEU A 80 -10.08 12.06 -3.72
C LEU A 80 -11.53 12.55 -3.78
N GLU A 81 -11.77 13.84 -4.05
CA GLU A 81 -13.14 14.36 -4.25
C GLU A 81 -13.84 13.73 -5.48
N LEU A 82 -13.07 13.43 -6.53
CA LEU A 82 -13.59 12.75 -7.72
C LEU A 82 -13.88 11.27 -7.45
N VAL A 83 -13.05 10.63 -6.62
CA VAL A 83 -13.27 9.25 -6.16
C VAL A 83 -14.54 9.18 -5.31
N GLU A 84 -14.72 10.09 -4.34
CA GLU A 84 -15.94 10.17 -3.53
C GLU A 84 -17.18 10.35 -4.40
N ARG A 85 -17.11 11.26 -5.37
CA ARG A 85 -18.19 11.45 -6.34
C ARG A 85 -18.49 10.17 -7.12
N ALA A 86 -17.46 9.47 -7.62
CA ALA A 86 -17.64 8.24 -8.41
C ALA A 86 -18.37 7.16 -7.62
N LEU A 87 -18.06 7.02 -6.32
CA LEU A 87 -18.71 6.08 -5.41
C LEU A 87 -20.20 6.38 -5.20
N GLN A 88 -20.59 7.65 -5.25
CA GLN A 88 -22.00 8.07 -5.12
C GLN A 88 -22.74 8.03 -6.47
N LYS A 89 -22.05 8.41 -7.53
CA LYS A 89 -22.60 8.52 -8.89
C LYS A 89 -21.51 8.24 -9.92
N PRO A 90 -21.57 7.11 -10.63
CA PRO A 90 -20.61 6.77 -11.68
C PRO A 90 -20.54 7.87 -12.75
N PHE A 91 -19.33 8.12 -13.26
CA PHE A 91 -19.17 8.99 -14.42
C PHE A 91 -19.79 8.31 -15.64
N LYS A 92 -20.43 9.11 -16.51
CA LYS A 92 -20.96 8.58 -17.76
C LYS A 92 -19.79 8.21 -18.67
N LYS A 93 -19.80 6.99 -19.20
CA LYS A 93 -18.94 6.58 -20.32
C LYS A 93 -19.39 7.25 -21.61
#